data_AF-A0A2E8RD82-F1
#
_entry.id   AF-A0A2E8RD82-F1
#
_cell.length_a   1.000
_cell.length_b   1.000
_cell.length_c   1.000
_cell.angle_alpha   90.00
_cell.angle_beta   90.00
_cell.angle_gamma   90.00
#
_symmetry.space_group_name_H-M   'P 1'
#
loop_
_entity.id
_entity.type
_entity.pdbx_description
1 polymer ?
#
loop_
_entity_poly.entity_id
_entity_poly.type
_entity_poly.pdbx_seq_one_letter_code
_entity_poly.pdbx_strand_id
1 'polypeptide(L)'
;MANKADMLWEDVLELEEAGERQEALDLCRQITRMEPDHAAAWKMTARMTLPAARRGVQDMPTLSQAASAYAALQNVVRLEPEDTESWALGGILLVDHLGMLEEALEWWQQRRQIKPEDVTPLIEQIAILVRLGMYSEASELLEIMFDSGMEQPDRKQLMNMDRVRQMVDKAAKMEKEEIFRPQNSKHPRWEIIGRMKTRKPLSETFFLFTFVAPIVFIIGSIAMSVLGGSQYGFILVFLIILGLFSGISRAGAGLLQKLNRHALDLERAIDVEATSAKICVPTEIRGSKLYNHTIGKRTEAFQDRHSKIIESDEIIDKKWKPKLPDFSNTESWWGEAEESED
;
A
#
# COMPACT_ATOMS: atom_id res chain seq x y z
N MET A 1 -1.49 38.61 28.10
CA MET A 1 -0.30 37.81 28.40
C MET A 1 -0.28 36.72 27.36
N ALA A 2 0.75 36.65 26.51
CA ALA A 2 0.85 35.58 25.52
C ALA A 2 0.80 34.23 26.27
N ASN A 3 0.05 33.28 25.73
CA ASN A 3 -0.02 31.96 26.32
C ASN A 3 1.40 31.37 26.32
N LYS A 4 1.76 30.63 27.37
CA LYS A 4 3.10 30.03 27.46
C LYS A 4 3.35 29.07 26.30
N ALA A 5 2.31 28.39 25.83
CA ALA A 5 2.37 27.54 24.63
C ALA A 5 2.63 28.36 23.36
N ASP A 6 1.94 29.49 23.16
CA ASP A 6 2.16 30.37 22.00
C ASP A 6 3.62 30.85 21.90
N MET A 7 4.23 31.23 23.04
CA MET A 7 5.63 31.65 23.06
C MET A 7 6.57 30.49 22.68
N LEU A 8 6.35 29.30 23.24
CA LEU A 8 7.14 28.13 22.85
C LEU A 8 6.90 27.70 21.40
N TRP A 9 5.73 27.99 20.86
CA TRP A 9 5.41 27.68 19.47
C TRP A 9 6.20 28.57 18.51
N GLU A 10 6.34 29.86 18.79
CA GLU A 10 7.24 30.73 18.03
C GLU A 10 8.69 30.20 18.08
N ASP A 11 9.18 29.79 19.26
CA ASP A 11 10.52 29.17 19.39
C ASP A 11 10.65 27.89 18.55
N VAL A 12 9.59 27.07 18.46
CA VAL A 12 9.55 25.88 17.59
C VAL A 12 9.71 26.26 16.11
N LEU A 13 9.05 27.32 15.66
CA LEU A 13 9.14 27.79 14.27
C LEU A 13 10.55 28.30 13.96
N GLU A 14 11.16 29.06 14.87
CA GLU A 14 12.54 29.52 14.73
C GLU A 14 13.53 28.34 14.64
N LEU A 15 13.37 27.33 15.50
CA LEU A 15 14.21 26.12 15.49
C LEU A 15 13.99 25.28 14.22
N GLU A 16 12.77 25.23 13.69
CA GLU A 16 12.50 24.59 12.41
C GLU A 16 13.29 25.28 11.28
N GLU A 17 13.21 26.61 11.20
CA GLU A 17 13.93 27.39 10.18
C GLU A 17 15.45 27.23 10.30
N ALA A 18 15.96 27.14 11.53
CA ALA A 18 17.37 26.86 11.82
C ALA A 18 17.78 25.41 11.49
N GLY A 19 16.82 24.49 11.32
CA GLY A 19 17.07 23.07 11.09
C GLY A 19 17.39 22.26 12.34
N GLU A 20 17.20 22.84 13.53
CA GLU A 20 17.48 22.22 14.83
C GLU A 20 16.34 21.28 15.26
N ARG A 21 16.22 20.18 14.51
CA ARG A 21 15.09 19.24 14.57
C ARG A 21 14.85 18.61 15.94
N GLN A 22 15.92 18.28 16.67
CA GLN A 22 15.79 17.59 17.96
C GLN A 22 15.26 18.53 19.04
N GLU A 23 15.78 19.76 19.09
CA GLU A 23 15.32 20.78 20.04
C GLU A 23 13.87 21.19 19.75
N ALA A 24 13.54 21.38 18.46
CA ALA A 24 12.16 21.63 18.03
C ALA A 24 11.20 20.51 18.47
N LEU A 25 11.58 19.24 18.28
CA LEU A 25 10.78 18.10 18.71
C LEU A 25 10.56 18.08 20.23
N ASP A 26 11.58 18.40 21.02
CA ASP A 26 11.48 18.43 22.48
C ASP A 26 10.59 19.58 22.97
N LEU A 27 10.60 20.73 22.30
CA LEU A 27 9.63 21.81 22.55
C LEU A 27 8.22 21.42 22.13
N CYS A 28 8.01 20.82 20.96
CA CYS A 28 6.67 20.34 20.55
C CYS A 28 6.09 19.34 21.57
N ARG A 29 6.93 18.46 22.13
CA ARG A 29 6.52 17.53 23.21
C ARG A 29 6.17 18.25 24.51
N GLN A 30 6.80 19.38 24.82
CA GLN A 30 6.42 20.20 25.96
C GLN A 30 5.08 20.89 25.72
N ILE A 31 4.88 21.46 24.52
CA ILE A 31 3.62 22.10 24.12
C ILE A 31 2.46 21.10 24.20
N THR A 32 2.58 19.94 23.57
CA THR A 32 1.53 18.90 23.57
C THR A 32 1.20 18.32 24.95
N ARG A 33 2.11 18.42 25.93
CA ARG A 33 1.83 18.06 27.33
C ARG A 33 1.10 19.15 28.10
N MET A 34 1.38 20.42 27.81
CA MET A 34 0.71 21.56 28.45
C MET A 34 -0.67 21.80 27.82
N GLU A 35 -0.74 21.67 26.50
CA GLU A 35 -1.92 21.90 25.68
C GLU A 35 -2.11 20.73 24.71
N PRO A 36 -2.83 19.68 25.15
CA PRO A 36 -3.11 18.52 24.31
C PRO A 36 -3.93 18.84 23.05
N ASP A 37 -4.61 19.99 23.02
CA ASP A 37 -5.46 20.41 21.89
C ASP A 37 -4.72 21.28 20.87
N HIS A 38 -3.39 21.39 20.96
CA HIS A 38 -2.58 22.13 20.00
C HIS A 38 -2.21 21.27 18.77
N ALA A 39 -3.09 21.24 17.76
CA ALA A 39 -2.95 20.40 16.56
C ALA A 39 -1.62 20.62 15.79
N ALA A 40 -1.21 21.87 15.60
CA ALA A 40 0.04 22.18 14.88
C ALA A 40 1.30 21.62 15.57
N ALA A 41 1.33 21.57 16.91
CA ALA A 41 2.43 20.98 17.67
C ALA A 41 2.47 19.45 17.54
N TRP A 42 1.30 18.79 17.48
CA TRP A 42 1.21 17.36 17.16
C TRP A 42 1.68 17.07 15.73
N LYS A 43 1.26 17.88 14.75
CA LYS A 43 1.67 17.74 13.35
C LYS A 43 3.18 17.92 13.21
N MET A 44 3.74 18.92 13.89
CA MET A 44 5.18 19.14 13.93
C MET A 44 5.92 17.98 14.61
N THR A 45 5.39 17.46 15.71
CA THR A 45 5.95 16.28 16.40
C THR A 45 6.03 15.07 15.45
N ALA A 46 4.94 14.78 14.71
CA ALA A 46 4.91 13.70 13.75
C ALA A 46 5.98 13.89 12.66
N ARG A 47 6.00 15.09 12.06
CA ARG A 47 6.96 15.43 11.01
C ARG A 47 8.39 15.31 11.52
N MET A 48 8.71 15.90 12.67
CA MET A 48 10.06 15.94 13.25
C MET A 48 10.56 14.56 13.71
N THR A 49 9.66 13.67 14.11
CA THR A 49 9.99 12.28 14.50
C THR A 49 10.44 11.44 13.30
N LEU A 50 9.84 11.67 12.12
CA LEU A 50 10.22 10.97 10.90
C LEU A 50 11.59 11.46 10.38
N PRO A 51 12.35 10.65 9.62
CA PRO A 51 13.58 11.11 8.99
C PRO A 51 13.31 12.28 8.02
N ALA A 52 14.22 13.26 8.00
CA ALA A 52 14.12 14.38 7.07
C ALA A 52 14.30 13.89 5.63
N ALA A 53 13.40 14.31 4.73
CA ALA A 53 13.55 14.03 3.30
C ALA A 53 14.77 14.78 2.75
N ARG A 54 15.85 14.06 2.44
CA ARG A 54 17.05 14.62 1.81
C ARG A 54 17.02 14.32 0.32
N ARG A 55 17.47 15.28 -0.49
CA ARG A 55 17.47 15.13 -1.95
C ARG A 55 18.33 13.92 -2.35
N GLY A 56 17.68 12.88 -2.89
CA GLY A 56 18.35 11.66 -3.36
C GLY A 56 18.60 10.59 -2.29
N VAL A 57 18.28 10.84 -1.01
CA VAL A 57 18.36 9.86 0.09
C VAL A 57 17.04 9.89 0.87
N GLN A 58 16.22 8.86 0.69
CA GLN A 58 15.05 8.62 1.55
C GLN A 58 15.48 7.68 2.67
N ASP A 59 15.88 8.25 3.81
CA ASP A 59 16.04 7.46 5.03
C ASP A 59 14.66 6.98 5.45
N MET A 60 14.53 5.66 5.65
CA MET A 60 13.26 5.07 6.09
C MET A 60 13.12 5.23 7.61
N PRO A 61 11.92 5.50 8.13
CA PRO A 61 11.71 5.55 9.57
C PRO A 61 11.93 4.17 10.19
N THR A 62 12.49 4.16 11.40
CA THR A 62 12.51 2.98 12.26
C THR A 62 11.09 2.66 12.75
N LEU A 63 10.88 1.44 13.27
CA LEU A 63 9.59 1.05 13.85
C LEU A 63 9.11 2.03 14.94
N SER A 64 10.01 2.46 15.83
CA SER A 64 9.66 3.40 16.90
C SER A 64 9.26 4.77 16.36
N GLN A 65 9.93 5.26 15.31
CA GLN A 65 9.60 6.55 14.70
C GLN A 65 8.26 6.47 13.97
N ALA A 66 8.02 5.41 13.19
CA ALA A 66 6.76 5.21 12.49
C ALA A 66 5.57 5.13 13.46
N ALA A 67 5.70 4.36 14.54
CA ALA A 67 4.66 4.23 15.56
C ALA A 67 4.41 5.55 16.31
N SER A 68 5.48 6.25 16.72
CA SER A 68 5.36 7.53 17.43
C SER A 68 4.79 8.64 16.54
N ALA A 69 5.16 8.68 15.26
CA ALA A 69 4.62 9.64 14.31
C ALA A 69 3.14 9.36 14.04
N TYR A 70 2.76 8.09 13.87
CA TYR A 70 1.36 7.69 13.73
C TYR A 70 0.52 8.12 14.94
N ALA A 71 0.98 7.86 16.18
CA ALA A 71 0.28 8.29 17.39
C ALA A 71 0.09 9.82 17.48
N ALA A 72 1.07 10.60 17.03
CA ALA A 72 0.93 12.06 16.94
C ALA A 72 -0.12 12.46 15.89
N LEU A 73 -0.14 11.81 14.72
CA LEU A 73 -1.12 12.08 13.66
C LEU A 73 -2.56 11.74 14.09
N GLN A 74 -2.76 10.71 14.91
CA GLN A 74 -4.08 10.43 15.49
C GLN A 74 -4.61 11.64 16.30
N ASN A 75 -3.73 12.35 17.02
CA ASN A 75 -4.12 13.57 17.72
C ASN A 75 -4.39 14.73 16.76
N VAL A 76 -3.61 14.85 15.68
CA VAL A 76 -3.85 15.89 14.66
C VAL A 76 -5.23 15.73 14.05
N VAL A 77 -5.57 14.54 13.54
CA VAL A 77 -6.85 14.34 12.85
C VAL A 77 -8.05 14.35 13.79
N ARG A 78 -7.85 14.14 15.09
CA ARG A 78 -8.87 14.37 16.12
C ARG A 78 -9.20 15.86 16.26
N LEU A 79 -8.17 16.71 16.23
CA LEU A 79 -8.29 18.15 16.47
C LEU A 79 -8.63 18.93 15.19
N GLU A 80 -8.05 18.52 14.07
CA GLU A 80 -8.22 19.08 12.74
C GLU A 80 -8.61 17.95 11.75
N PRO A 81 -9.87 17.49 11.78
CA PRO A 81 -10.33 16.36 10.94
C PRO A 81 -10.17 16.60 9.44
N GLU A 82 -10.19 17.86 9.02
CA GLU A 82 -10.06 18.25 7.60
C GLU A 82 -8.63 18.14 7.05
N ASP A 83 -7.59 18.01 7.88
CA ASP A 83 -6.18 18.03 7.44
C ASP A 83 -5.80 16.79 6.60
N THR A 84 -5.98 16.89 5.29
CA THR A 84 -5.75 15.83 4.29
C THR A 84 -4.35 15.23 4.37
N GLU A 85 -3.34 16.06 4.65
CA GLU A 85 -1.94 15.65 4.70
C GLU A 85 -1.69 14.68 5.86
N SER A 86 -2.27 14.93 7.03
CA SER A 86 -2.11 14.07 8.20
C SER A 86 -2.80 12.72 8.02
N TRP A 87 -3.99 12.70 7.38
CA TRP A 87 -4.64 11.45 7.00
C TRP A 87 -3.79 10.65 6.01
N ALA A 88 -3.26 11.30 4.99
CA ALA A 88 -2.40 10.65 4.00
C ALA A 88 -1.13 10.06 4.61
N LEU A 89 -0.43 10.85 5.43
CA LEU A 89 0.78 10.39 6.10
C LEU A 89 0.48 9.24 7.08
N GLY A 90 -0.61 9.33 7.85
CA GLY A 90 -1.03 8.29 8.78
C GLY A 90 -1.33 6.96 8.06
N GLY A 91 -2.02 7.04 6.93
CA GLY A 91 -2.33 5.87 6.10
C GLY A 91 -1.07 5.22 5.52
N ILE A 92 -0.12 6.01 5.01
CA ILE A 92 1.19 5.52 4.53
C ILE A 92 1.95 4.81 5.66
N LEU A 93 1.99 5.39 6.86
CA LEU A 93 2.65 4.77 8.01
C LEU A 93 2.01 3.43 8.37
N LEU A 94 0.67 3.35 8.43
CA LEU A 94 -0.03 2.09 8.72
C LEU A 94 0.23 1.01 7.67
N VAL A 95 0.14 1.36 6.38
CA VAL A 95 0.18 0.40 5.27
C VAL A 95 1.61 -0.05 4.94
N ASP A 96 2.55 0.89 4.83
CA ASP A 96 3.89 0.64 4.28
C ASP A 96 4.96 0.45 5.35
N HIS A 97 4.79 1.08 6.52
CA HIS A 97 5.76 1.03 7.61
C HIS A 97 5.38 0.07 8.74
N LEU A 98 4.11 0.04 9.13
CA LEU A 98 3.64 -0.80 10.23
C LEU A 98 3.02 -2.11 9.72
N GLY A 99 2.48 -2.15 8.50
CA GLY A 99 1.79 -3.33 7.97
C GLY A 99 0.48 -3.66 8.70
N MET A 100 -0.13 -2.64 9.31
CA MET A 100 -1.36 -2.70 10.09
C MET A 100 -2.54 -2.37 9.16
N LEU A 101 -2.94 -3.37 8.36
CA LEU A 101 -3.88 -3.17 7.25
C LEU A 101 -5.34 -3.08 7.72
N GLU A 102 -5.70 -3.78 8.80
CA GLU A 102 -7.03 -3.64 9.44
C GLU A 102 -7.22 -2.23 10.00
N GLU A 103 -6.21 -1.73 10.71
CA GLU A 103 -6.21 -0.37 11.25
C GLU A 103 -6.15 0.68 10.15
N ALA A 104 -5.48 0.40 9.03
CA ALA A 104 -5.51 1.28 7.85
C ALA A 104 -6.90 1.35 7.22
N LEU A 105 -7.63 0.23 7.13
CA LEU A 105 -9.01 0.24 6.61
C LEU A 105 -9.92 1.11 7.47
N GLU A 106 -9.81 1.00 8.80
CA GLU A 106 -10.53 1.83 9.76
C GLU A 106 -10.12 3.30 9.66
N TRP A 107 -8.83 3.60 9.61
CA TRP A 107 -8.29 4.95 9.44
C TRP A 107 -8.88 5.66 8.20
N TRP A 108 -8.90 4.96 7.06
CA TRP A 108 -9.50 5.51 5.86
C TRP A 108 -11.03 5.58 5.92
N GLN A 109 -11.69 4.68 6.67
CA GLN A 109 -13.13 4.78 6.90
C GLN A 109 -13.47 6.04 7.70
N GLN A 110 -12.70 6.36 8.73
CA GLN A 110 -12.89 7.58 9.52
C GLN A 110 -12.72 8.83 8.65
N ARG A 111 -11.75 8.85 7.73
CA ARG A 111 -11.63 9.96 6.77
C ARG A 111 -12.87 10.10 5.87
N ARG A 112 -13.47 8.98 5.44
CA ARG A 112 -14.71 8.99 4.65
C ARG A 112 -15.91 9.56 5.42
N GLN A 113 -15.96 9.40 6.74
CA GLN A 113 -17.04 9.99 7.55
C GLN A 113 -16.96 11.52 7.57
N ILE A 114 -15.74 12.07 7.52
CA ILE A 114 -15.51 13.52 7.50
C ILE A 114 -15.79 14.09 6.10
N LYS A 115 -15.27 13.42 5.07
CA LYS A 115 -15.42 13.84 3.67
C LYS A 115 -15.88 12.67 2.78
N PRO A 116 -17.20 12.36 2.73
CA PRO A 116 -17.73 11.19 2.04
C PRO A 116 -17.51 11.18 0.52
N GLU A 117 -17.43 12.35 -0.10
CA GLU A 117 -17.25 12.54 -1.54
C GLU A 117 -15.79 12.36 -2.01
N ASP A 118 -14.82 12.34 -1.09
CA ASP A 118 -13.41 12.14 -1.42
C ASP A 118 -13.16 10.69 -1.84
N VAL A 119 -12.65 10.50 -3.05
CA VAL A 119 -12.34 9.18 -3.61
C VAL A 119 -11.02 8.61 -3.11
N THR A 120 -10.14 9.43 -2.53
CA THR A 120 -8.80 9.00 -2.09
C THR A 120 -8.88 7.88 -1.05
N PRO A 121 -9.67 7.99 0.04
CA PRO A 121 -9.80 6.90 1.01
C PRO A 121 -10.36 5.61 0.39
N LEU A 122 -11.30 5.70 -0.56
CA LEU A 122 -11.85 4.53 -1.25
C LEU A 122 -10.78 3.80 -2.06
N ILE A 123 -9.95 4.55 -2.80
CA ILE A 123 -8.83 3.98 -3.58
C ILE A 123 -7.89 3.21 -2.65
N GLU A 124 -7.54 3.80 -1.51
CA GLU A 124 -6.64 3.18 -0.54
C GLU A 124 -7.27 1.95 0.13
N GLN A 125 -8.54 2.01 0.53
CA GLN A 125 -9.27 0.85 1.08
C GLN A 125 -9.36 -0.29 0.06
N ILE A 126 -9.69 -0.02 -1.20
CA ILE A 126 -9.73 -1.03 -2.28
C ILE A 126 -8.36 -1.67 -2.47
N ALA A 127 -7.28 -0.88 -2.47
CA ALA A 127 -5.93 -1.40 -2.60
C ALA A 127 -5.58 -2.38 -1.45
N ILE A 128 -5.95 -2.03 -0.21
CA ILE A 128 -5.76 -2.89 0.96
C ILE A 128 -6.60 -4.17 0.85
N LEU A 129 -7.88 -4.07 0.49
CA LEU A 129 -8.77 -5.22 0.33
C LEU A 129 -8.25 -6.19 -0.75
N VAL A 130 -7.75 -5.67 -1.88
CA VAL A 130 -7.13 -6.48 -2.94
C VAL A 130 -5.86 -7.20 -2.44
N ARG A 131 -5.02 -6.53 -1.65
CA ARG A 131 -3.84 -7.15 -1.01
C ARG A 131 -4.26 -8.31 -0.10
N LEU A 132 -5.29 -8.12 0.72
CA LEU A 132 -5.84 -9.16 1.61
C LEU A 132 -6.67 -10.24 0.87
N GLY A 133 -6.99 -10.05 -0.41
CA GLY A 133 -7.81 -10.97 -1.20
C GLY A 133 -9.31 -10.90 -0.86
N MET A 134 -9.76 -9.77 -0.34
CA MET A 134 -11.15 -9.44 -0.02
C MET A 134 -11.82 -8.80 -1.24
N TYR A 135 -12.00 -9.61 -2.30
CA TYR A 135 -12.46 -9.12 -3.60
C TYR A 135 -13.94 -8.74 -3.63
N SER A 136 -14.78 -9.34 -2.78
CA SER A 136 -16.20 -9.00 -2.72
C SER A 136 -16.39 -7.59 -2.17
N GLU A 137 -15.74 -7.30 -1.05
CA GLU A 137 -15.77 -6.01 -0.37
C GLU A 137 -15.08 -4.92 -1.22
N ALA A 138 -14.00 -5.27 -1.92
CA ALA A 138 -13.37 -4.36 -2.87
C ALA A 138 -14.31 -3.98 -4.03
N SER A 139 -15.17 -4.92 -4.47
CA SER A 139 -16.16 -4.67 -5.53
C SER A 139 -17.23 -3.68 -5.05
N GLU A 140 -17.71 -3.83 -3.81
CA GLU A 140 -18.69 -2.92 -3.21
C GLU A 140 -18.13 -1.48 -3.14
N LEU A 141 -16.90 -1.31 -2.68
CA LEU A 141 -16.26 0.01 -2.65
C LEU A 141 -16.00 0.61 -4.03
N LEU A 142 -15.70 -0.23 -5.03
CA LEU A 142 -15.56 0.23 -6.41
C LEU A 142 -16.89 0.75 -6.96
N GLU A 143 -18.01 0.09 -6.64
CA GLU A 143 -19.34 0.58 -7.04
C GLU A 143 -19.63 1.95 -6.43
N ILE A 144 -19.32 2.15 -5.15
CA ILE A 144 -19.45 3.44 -4.46
C ILE A 144 -18.58 4.52 -5.12
N MET A 145 -17.30 4.21 -5.40
CA MET A 145 -16.37 5.18 -6.01
C MET A 145 -16.86 5.72 -7.36
N PHE A 146 -17.51 4.88 -8.17
CA PHE A 146 -18.02 5.27 -9.49
C PHE A 146 -19.42 5.88 -9.44
N ASP A 147 -19.99 6.10 -8.26
CA ASP A 147 -21.27 6.79 -8.14
C ASP A 147 -21.13 8.28 -8.52
N SER A 148 -22.23 8.83 -9.04
CA SER A 148 -22.32 10.19 -9.59
C SER A 148 -22.10 11.31 -8.57
N GLY A 149 -22.18 11.01 -7.27
CA GLY A 149 -21.97 11.96 -6.18
C GLY A 149 -20.51 12.11 -5.74
N MET A 150 -19.58 11.33 -6.29
CA MET A 150 -18.18 11.31 -5.85
C MET A 150 -17.32 12.34 -6.59
N GLU A 151 -16.25 12.82 -5.94
CA GLU A 151 -15.23 13.63 -6.59
C GLU A 151 -14.61 12.85 -7.75
N GLN A 152 -14.38 13.51 -8.90
CA GLN A 152 -13.79 12.82 -10.04
C GLN A 152 -12.33 12.45 -9.75
N PRO A 153 -11.96 11.16 -9.81
CA PRO A 153 -10.57 10.76 -9.68
C PRO A 153 -9.72 11.40 -10.78
N ASP A 154 -8.44 11.63 -10.50
CA ASP A 154 -7.49 12.03 -11.55
C ASP A 154 -7.51 10.99 -12.68
N ARG A 155 -7.26 11.43 -13.92
CA ARG A 155 -7.28 10.56 -15.11
C ARG A 155 -6.39 9.34 -14.94
N LYS A 156 -5.23 9.50 -14.28
CA LYS A 156 -4.31 8.38 -14.00
C LYS A 156 -4.90 7.42 -12.97
N GLN A 157 -5.53 7.94 -11.92
CA GLN A 157 -6.22 7.14 -10.89
C GLN A 157 -7.37 6.36 -11.53
N LEU A 158 -8.18 7.01 -12.36
CA LEU A 158 -9.33 6.41 -13.05
C LEU A 158 -8.91 5.24 -13.96
N MET A 159 -7.87 5.42 -14.79
CA MET A 159 -7.33 4.34 -15.62
C MET A 159 -6.79 3.15 -14.81
N ASN A 160 -6.18 3.42 -13.65
CA ASN A 160 -5.71 2.37 -12.77
C ASN A 160 -6.88 1.64 -12.11
N MET A 161 -7.91 2.38 -11.66
CA MET A 161 -9.11 1.82 -11.03
C MET A 161 -9.94 1.00 -12.01
N ASP A 162 -10.02 1.35 -13.29
CA ASP A 162 -10.66 0.50 -14.30
C ASP A 162 -10.01 -0.88 -14.41
N ARG A 163 -8.67 -0.94 -14.35
CA ARG A 163 -7.93 -2.21 -14.35
C ARG A 163 -8.16 -3.00 -13.08
N VAL A 164 -8.18 -2.31 -11.94
CA VAL A 164 -8.47 -2.91 -10.64
C VAL A 164 -9.89 -3.48 -10.65
N ARG A 165 -10.88 -2.75 -11.15
CA ARG A 165 -12.27 -3.19 -11.31
C ARG A 165 -12.36 -4.46 -12.14
N GLN A 166 -11.76 -4.48 -13.33
CA GLN A 166 -11.76 -5.70 -14.16
C GLN A 166 -11.11 -6.90 -13.46
N MET A 167 -10.05 -6.67 -12.69
CA MET A 167 -9.37 -7.71 -11.92
C MET A 167 -10.23 -8.21 -10.75
N VAL A 168 -10.86 -7.30 -10.01
CA VAL A 168 -11.75 -7.58 -8.89
C VAL A 168 -13.00 -8.32 -9.38
N ASP A 169 -13.65 -7.86 -10.44
CA ASP A 169 -14.82 -8.52 -11.05
C ASP A 169 -14.49 -9.96 -11.48
N LYS A 170 -13.31 -10.15 -12.08
CA LYS A 170 -12.85 -11.47 -12.47
C LYS A 170 -12.59 -12.35 -11.25
N ALA A 171 -12.02 -11.79 -10.18
CA ALA A 171 -11.70 -12.52 -8.96
C ALA A 171 -12.91 -12.83 -8.08
N ALA A 172 -13.91 -11.95 -8.04
CA ALA A 172 -15.18 -12.18 -7.38
C ALA A 172 -15.99 -13.31 -8.04
N LYS A 173 -15.81 -13.51 -9.35
CA LYS A 173 -16.43 -14.60 -10.13
C LYS A 173 -15.65 -15.93 -10.10
N MET A 174 -14.41 -15.94 -9.60
CA MET A 174 -13.67 -17.17 -9.36
C MET A 174 -14.29 -17.92 -8.17
N GLU A 175 -14.28 -19.25 -8.19
CA GLU A 175 -14.77 -20.06 -7.08
C GLU A 175 -14.01 -19.69 -5.78
N LYS A 176 -14.71 -19.66 -4.64
CA LYS A 176 -14.11 -19.27 -3.33
C LYS A 176 -12.87 -20.09 -2.97
N GLU A 177 -12.73 -21.30 -3.52
CA GLU A 177 -11.58 -22.20 -3.31
C GLU A 177 -10.34 -21.85 -4.15
N GLU A 178 -10.46 -20.97 -5.15
CA GLU A 178 -9.31 -20.51 -5.95
C GLU A 178 -8.58 -19.31 -5.32
N ILE A 179 -9.25 -18.57 -4.44
CA ILE A 179 -8.71 -17.40 -3.76
C ILE A 179 -7.76 -17.87 -2.67
N PHE A 180 -6.50 -17.46 -2.75
CA PHE A 180 -5.51 -17.84 -1.76
C PHE A 180 -5.85 -17.25 -0.39
N ARG A 181 -6.11 -18.15 0.58
CA ARG A 181 -6.33 -17.85 2.00
C ARG A 181 -5.12 -18.34 2.82
N PRO A 182 -4.17 -17.45 3.16
CA PRO A 182 -2.92 -17.84 3.85
C PRO A 182 -3.14 -18.55 5.18
N GLN A 183 -4.20 -18.19 5.92
CA GLN A 183 -4.57 -18.79 7.21
C GLN A 183 -4.92 -20.28 7.12
N ASN A 184 -5.27 -20.78 5.93
CA ASN A 184 -5.45 -22.20 5.70
C ASN A 184 -4.11 -22.84 5.32
N SER A 185 -3.45 -23.47 6.28
CA SER A 185 -2.15 -24.16 6.06
C SER A 185 -2.21 -25.29 5.02
N LYS A 186 -3.40 -25.84 4.73
CA LYS A 186 -3.60 -26.89 3.71
C LYS A 186 -3.96 -26.35 2.33
N HIS A 187 -3.95 -25.04 2.13
CA HIS A 187 -4.30 -24.44 0.85
C HIS A 187 -3.32 -24.90 -0.26
N PRO A 188 -3.78 -25.39 -1.44
CA PRO A 188 -2.91 -25.94 -2.50
C PRO A 188 -1.81 -24.97 -2.99
N ARG A 189 -2.07 -23.67 -2.86
CA ARG A 189 -1.13 -22.59 -3.18
C ARG A 189 0.16 -22.64 -2.37
N TRP A 190 0.13 -23.12 -1.12
CA TRP A 190 1.33 -23.28 -0.32
C TRP A 190 2.32 -24.25 -0.95
N GLU A 191 1.85 -25.32 -1.59
CA GLU A 191 2.70 -26.25 -2.33
C GLU A 191 3.35 -25.60 -3.55
N ILE A 192 2.61 -24.73 -4.27
CA ILE A 192 3.14 -23.98 -5.41
C ILE A 192 4.23 -23.01 -4.95
N ILE A 193 3.98 -22.25 -3.87
CA ILE A 193 4.98 -21.33 -3.29
C ILE A 193 6.21 -22.14 -2.82
N GLY A 194 6.00 -23.26 -2.13
CA GLY A 194 7.07 -24.15 -1.66
C GLY A 194 7.97 -24.68 -2.78
N ARG A 195 7.41 -25.05 -3.93
CA ARG A 195 8.18 -25.47 -5.11
C ARG A 195 8.94 -24.31 -5.77
N MET A 196 8.40 -23.10 -5.72
CA MET A 196 8.96 -21.92 -6.37
C MET A 196 9.85 -21.06 -5.45
N LYS A 197 9.95 -21.37 -4.16
CA LYS A 197 10.65 -20.58 -3.12
C LYS A 197 12.13 -20.27 -3.43
N THR A 198 12.77 -21.06 -4.29
CA THR A 198 14.18 -20.89 -4.67
C THR A 198 14.38 -19.90 -5.82
N ARG A 199 13.31 -19.36 -6.41
CA ARG A 199 13.36 -18.45 -7.56
C ARG A 199 12.83 -17.07 -7.17
N LYS A 200 13.42 -16.02 -7.74
CA LYS A 200 12.88 -14.66 -7.64
C LYS A 200 11.73 -14.49 -8.64
N PRO A 201 10.75 -13.61 -8.37
CA PRO A 201 9.77 -13.23 -9.38
C PRO A 201 10.49 -12.60 -10.58
N LEU A 202 9.93 -12.85 -11.76
CA LEU A 202 10.46 -12.31 -13.02
C LEU A 202 10.20 -10.81 -13.08
N SER A 203 11.22 -10.00 -13.36
CA SER A 203 10.99 -8.57 -13.64
C SER A 203 10.38 -8.38 -15.01
N GLU A 204 9.63 -7.30 -15.20
CA GLU A 204 9.04 -6.95 -16.49
C GLU A 204 10.14 -6.75 -17.55
N THR A 205 11.22 -6.04 -17.21
CA THR A 205 12.36 -5.84 -18.10
C THR A 205 13.01 -7.16 -18.52
N PHE A 206 13.27 -8.06 -17.57
CA PHE A 206 13.86 -9.36 -17.87
C PHE A 206 12.94 -10.20 -18.75
N PHE A 207 11.63 -10.18 -18.48
CA PHE A 207 10.65 -10.88 -19.28
C PHE A 207 10.59 -10.34 -20.72
N LEU A 208 10.56 -9.01 -20.88
CA LEU A 208 10.56 -8.36 -22.19
C LEU A 208 11.81 -8.71 -22.99
N PHE A 209 13.00 -8.62 -22.40
CA PHE A 209 14.25 -8.95 -23.11
C PHE A 209 14.40 -10.43 -23.42
N THR A 210 13.94 -11.32 -22.53
CA THR A 210 14.16 -12.77 -22.69
C THR A 210 13.13 -13.41 -23.61
N PHE A 211 11.87 -12.98 -23.55
CA PHE A 211 10.77 -13.64 -24.28
C PHE A 211 10.21 -12.79 -25.40
N VAL A 212 10.05 -11.48 -25.21
CA VAL A 212 9.39 -10.60 -26.20
C VAL A 212 10.37 -10.15 -27.29
N ALA A 213 11.56 -9.67 -26.90
CA ALA A 213 12.53 -9.11 -27.83
C ALA A 213 13.00 -10.10 -28.90
N PRO A 214 13.29 -11.39 -28.62
CA PRO A 214 13.68 -12.35 -29.65
C PRO A 214 12.57 -12.62 -30.67
N ILE A 215 11.32 -12.69 -30.21
CA ILE A 215 10.16 -12.89 -31.10
C ILE A 215 10.00 -11.69 -32.03
N VAL A 216 10.04 -10.48 -31.47
CA VAL A 216 9.95 -9.23 -32.25
C VAL A 216 11.13 -9.11 -33.22
N PHE A 217 12.33 -9.50 -32.82
CA PHE A 217 13.53 -9.47 -33.66
C PHE A 217 13.44 -10.44 -34.84
N ILE A 218 12.96 -11.68 -34.61
CA ILE A 218 12.77 -12.68 -35.67
C ILE A 218 11.72 -12.18 -36.67
N ILE A 219 10.57 -11.72 -36.18
CA ILE A 219 9.49 -11.21 -37.04
C ILE A 219 9.96 -9.96 -37.81
N GLY A 220 10.66 -9.06 -37.13
CA GLY A 220 11.24 -7.86 -37.74
C GLY A 220 12.24 -8.20 -38.84
N SER A 221 13.10 -9.20 -38.63
CA SER A 221 14.07 -9.66 -39.63
C SER A 221 13.39 -10.27 -40.86
N ILE A 222 12.33 -11.05 -40.66
CA ILE A 222 11.50 -11.59 -41.75
C ILE A 222 10.83 -10.45 -42.51
N ALA A 223 10.20 -9.50 -41.80
CA ALA A 223 9.55 -8.35 -42.42
C ALA A 223 10.54 -7.49 -43.22
N MET A 224 11.76 -7.29 -42.71
CA MET A 224 12.84 -6.62 -43.42
C MET A 224 13.24 -7.36 -44.70
N SER A 225 13.30 -8.69 -44.69
CA SER A 225 13.66 -9.48 -45.88
C SER A 225 12.62 -9.37 -47.01
N VAL A 226 11.34 -9.18 -46.68
CA VAL A 226 10.24 -9.14 -47.65
C VAL A 226 9.93 -7.72 -48.11
N LEU A 227 9.94 -6.75 -47.19
CA LEU A 227 9.44 -5.39 -47.41
C LEU A 227 10.52 -4.31 -47.35
N GLY A 228 11.74 -4.63 -46.89
CA GLY A 228 12.81 -3.66 -46.61
C GLY A 228 13.55 -3.10 -47.84
N GLY A 229 13.18 -3.50 -49.06
CA GLY A 229 13.89 -3.12 -50.29
C GLY A 229 13.76 -1.65 -50.72
N SER A 230 12.97 -0.83 -50.02
CA SER A 230 12.81 0.60 -50.32
C SER A 230 12.81 1.45 -49.05
N GLN A 231 13.10 2.76 -49.18
CA GLN A 231 13.06 3.71 -48.06
C GLN A 231 11.70 3.75 -47.36
N TYR A 232 10.61 3.69 -48.13
CA TYR A 232 9.24 3.59 -47.59
C TYR A 232 8.95 2.22 -46.97
N GLY A 233 9.53 1.15 -47.52
CA GLY A 233 9.47 -0.19 -46.97
C GLY A 233 10.13 -0.31 -45.59
N PHE A 234 11.27 0.34 -45.39
CA PHE A 234 11.94 0.41 -44.09
C PHE A 234 11.07 1.10 -43.02
N ILE A 235 10.45 2.24 -43.36
CA ILE A 235 9.54 2.96 -42.46
C ILE A 235 8.32 2.09 -42.12
N LEU A 236 7.76 1.40 -43.11
CA LEU A 236 6.63 0.49 -42.90
C LEU A 236 7.00 -0.66 -41.95
N VAL A 237 8.16 -1.31 -42.16
CA VAL A 237 8.63 -2.39 -41.29
C VAL A 237 8.89 -1.87 -39.87
N PHE A 238 9.45 -0.67 -39.72
CA PHE A 238 9.65 -0.05 -38.41
C PHE A 238 8.32 0.15 -37.66
N LEU A 239 7.28 0.64 -38.34
CA LEU A 239 5.95 0.78 -37.75
C LEU A 239 5.32 -0.57 -37.39
N ILE A 240 5.52 -1.60 -38.21
CA ILE A 240 5.08 -2.98 -37.92
C ILE A 240 5.77 -3.51 -36.66
N ILE A 241 7.09 -3.32 -36.54
CA ILE A 241 7.86 -3.74 -35.37
C ILE A 241 7.36 -3.02 -34.11
N LEU A 242 7.11 -1.71 -34.16
CA LEU A 242 6.55 -0.96 -33.03
C LEU A 242 5.16 -1.47 -32.63
N GLY A 243 4.29 -1.71 -33.62
CA GLY A 243 2.95 -2.27 -33.39
C GLY A 243 3.01 -3.67 -32.75
N LEU A 244 3.88 -4.55 -33.27
CA LEU A 244 4.09 -5.89 -32.72
C LEU A 244 4.68 -5.85 -31.32
N PHE A 245 5.67 -5.00 -31.07
CA PHE A 245 6.27 -4.85 -29.76
C PHE A 245 5.22 -4.41 -28.73
N SER A 246 4.39 -3.41 -29.05
CA SER A 246 3.30 -2.96 -28.19
C SER A 246 2.25 -4.05 -27.96
N GLY A 247 1.83 -4.75 -29.03
CA GLY A 247 0.85 -5.84 -28.95
C GLY A 247 1.34 -7.03 -28.13
N ILE A 248 2.57 -7.51 -28.38
CA ILE A 248 3.16 -8.65 -27.66
C ILE A 248 3.46 -8.26 -26.22
N SER A 249 3.94 -7.05 -25.94
CA SER A 249 4.17 -6.60 -24.56
C SER A 249 2.86 -6.57 -23.77
N ARG A 250 1.77 -6.08 -24.36
CA ARG A 250 0.45 -6.07 -23.74
C ARG A 250 -0.09 -7.48 -23.49
N ALA A 251 0.05 -8.39 -24.45
CA ALA A 251 -0.36 -9.80 -24.28
C ALA A 251 0.52 -10.54 -23.25
N GLY A 252 1.82 -10.25 -23.24
CA GLY A 252 2.81 -10.84 -22.34
C GLY A 252 2.64 -10.42 -20.88
N ALA A 253 2.11 -9.22 -20.61
CA ALA A 253 1.86 -8.73 -19.25
C ALA A 253 0.96 -9.67 -18.43
N GLY A 254 -0.10 -10.23 -19.04
CA GLY A 254 -0.96 -11.20 -18.36
C GLY A 254 -0.27 -12.53 -18.05
N LEU A 255 0.62 -12.98 -18.94
CA LEU A 255 1.43 -14.19 -18.72
C LEU A 255 2.45 -13.96 -17.59
N LEU A 256 3.11 -12.79 -17.58
CA LEU A 256 4.03 -12.41 -16.51
C LEU A 256 3.35 -12.39 -15.14
N GLN A 257 2.16 -11.82 -15.04
CA GLN A 257 1.35 -11.85 -13.82
C GLN A 257 1.04 -13.28 -13.39
N LYS A 258 0.64 -14.16 -14.31
CA LYS A 258 0.37 -15.57 -14.02
C LYS A 258 1.61 -16.31 -13.52
N LEU A 259 2.77 -16.05 -14.13
CA LEU A 259 4.05 -16.62 -13.72
C LEU A 259 4.46 -16.14 -12.33
N ASN A 260 4.24 -14.86 -12.02
CA ASN A 260 4.57 -14.24 -10.73
C ASN A 260 3.49 -14.41 -9.66
N ARG A 261 2.38 -15.10 -9.95
CA ARG A 261 1.26 -15.27 -9.00
C ARG A 261 1.70 -15.84 -7.65
N HIS A 262 2.65 -16.78 -7.64
CA HIS A 262 3.20 -17.35 -6.40
C HIS A 262 3.90 -16.32 -5.52
N ALA A 263 4.53 -15.29 -6.11
CA ALA A 263 5.15 -14.21 -5.35
C ALA A 263 4.08 -13.28 -4.75
N LEU A 264 3.02 -12.97 -5.51
CA LEU A 264 1.87 -12.20 -5.01
C LEU A 264 1.14 -12.94 -3.89
N ASP A 265 1.01 -14.26 -4.01
CA ASP A 265 0.43 -15.10 -2.95
C ASP A 265 1.30 -15.02 -1.68
N LEU A 266 2.64 -15.11 -1.80
CA LEU A 266 3.52 -14.93 -0.64
C LEU A 266 3.46 -13.51 -0.05
N GLU A 267 3.40 -12.46 -0.87
CA GLU A 267 3.20 -11.08 -0.43
C GLU A 267 1.92 -10.94 0.41
N ARG A 268 0.82 -11.55 -0.04
CA ARG A 268 -0.44 -11.60 0.71
C ARG A 268 -0.30 -12.33 2.04
N ALA A 269 0.43 -13.45 2.07
CA ALA A 269 0.65 -14.16 3.33
C ALA A 269 1.40 -13.29 4.35
N ILE A 270 2.46 -12.60 3.91
CA ILE A 270 3.22 -11.66 4.75
C ILE A 270 2.34 -10.50 5.23
N ASP A 271 1.47 -9.97 4.37
CA ASP A 271 0.51 -8.93 4.74
C ASP A 271 -0.49 -9.43 5.80
N VAL A 272 -0.99 -10.67 5.67
CA VAL A 272 -1.85 -11.31 6.67
C VAL A 272 -1.12 -11.50 8.00
N GLU A 273 0.15 -11.92 7.98
CA GLU A 273 0.93 -12.05 9.21
C GLU A 273 1.14 -10.70 9.91
N ALA A 274 1.48 -9.67 9.13
CA ALA A 274 1.73 -8.33 9.66
C ALA A 274 0.44 -7.75 10.27
N THR A 275 -0.70 -7.88 9.61
CA THR A 275 -1.94 -7.29 10.12
C THR A 275 -2.55 -8.08 11.27
N SER A 276 -2.50 -9.42 11.24
CA SER A 276 -3.06 -10.26 12.30
C SER A 276 -2.18 -10.37 13.54
N ALA A 277 -0.92 -9.93 13.43
CA ALA A 277 0.15 -10.17 14.41
C ALA A 277 0.36 -11.67 14.73
N LYS A 278 0.03 -12.56 13.79
CA LYS A 278 0.13 -14.01 13.92
C LYS A 278 0.78 -14.64 12.69
N ILE A 279 1.31 -15.84 12.86
CA ILE A 279 2.09 -16.56 11.86
C ILE A 279 1.19 -17.49 11.03
N CYS A 280 1.38 -17.44 9.72
CA CYS A 280 0.75 -18.34 8.75
C CYS A 280 1.73 -18.87 7.69
N VAL A 281 2.87 -18.22 7.47
CA VAL A 281 3.92 -18.60 6.53
C VAL A 281 4.71 -19.78 7.09
N PRO A 282 4.75 -20.94 6.40
CA PRO A 282 5.51 -22.10 6.83
C PRO A 282 7.01 -21.81 7.01
N THR A 283 7.61 -22.43 8.02
CA THR A 283 9.04 -22.30 8.33
C THR A 283 9.94 -22.71 7.17
N GLU A 284 9.52 -23.66 6.32
CA GLU A 284 10.34 -24.09 5.17
C GLU A 284 10.43 -23.03 4.06
N ILE A 285 9.53 -22.04 4.05
CA ILE A 285 9.52 -20.93 3.08
C ILE A 285 10.31 -19.73 3.63
N ARG A 286 10.37 -19.56 4.96
CA ARG A 286 11.17 -18.50 5.59
C ARG A 286 12.65 -18.62 5.23
N GLY A 287 13.32 -17.49 5.01
CA GLY A 287 14.73 -17.46 4.60
C GLY A 287 15.00 -17.90 3.16
N SER A 288 13.99 -18.33 2.40
CA SER A 288 14.14 -18.69 0.99
C SER A 288 14.47 -17.46 0.11
N LYS A 289 14.97 -17.68 -1.11
CA LYS A 289 15.28 -16.58 -2.05
C LYS A 289 14.04 -15.75 -2.38
N LEU A 290 12.88 -16.40 -2.53
CA LEU A 290 11.60 -15.73 -2.77
C LEU A 290 11.18 -14.90 -1.55
N TYR A 291 11.25 -15.49 -0.35
CA TYR A 291 10.89 -14.80 0.89
C TYR A 291 11.79 -13.59 1.14
N ASN A 292 13.11 -13.75 1.08
CA ASN A 292 14.07 -12.66 1.31
C ASN A 292 13.92 -11.55 0.27
N HIS A 293 13.62 -11.89 -0.99
CA HIS A 293 13.31 -10.89 -2.02
C HIS A 293 12.01 -10.14 -1.74
N THR A 294 11.02 -10.81 -1.18
CA THR A 294 9.70 -10.22 -0.89
C THR A 294 9.77 -9.30 0.33
N ILE A 295 10.34 -9.79 1.44
CA ILE A 295 10.49 -9.01 2.67
C ILE A 295 11.49 -7.86 2.50
N GLY A 296 12.57 -8.06 1.72
CA GLY A 296 13.59 -7.03 1.48
C GLY A 296 13.12 -5.85 0.63
N LYS A 297 11.92 -5.91 0.03
CA LYS A 297 11.28 -4.74 -0.60
C LYS A 297 10.48 -3.89 0.37
N ARG A 298 10.17 -4.42 1.55
CA ARG A 298 9.40 -3.71 2.58
C ARG A 298 10.30 -2.72 3.30
N THR A 299 9.68 -1.73 3.93
CA THR A 299 10.40 -0.71 4.71
C THR A 299 11.09 -1.34 5.93
N GLU A 300 12.09 -0.65 6.47
CA GLU A 300 12.83 -1.12 7.65
C GLU A 300 11.91 -1.31 8.86
N ALA A 301 11.05 -0.33 9.18
CA ALA A 301 10.03 -0.44 10.21
C ALA A 301 9.15 -1.70 10.07
N PHE A 302 8.75 -2.04 8.83
CA PHE A 302 7.92 -3.21 8.57
C PHE A 302 8.70 -4.49 8.87
N GLN A 303 9.95 -4.56 8.39
CA GLN A 303 10.82 -5.72 8.61
C GLN A 303 11.06 -5.96 10.11
N ASP A 304 11.33 -4.89 10.86
CA ASP A 304 11.51 -4.94 12.31
C ASP A 304 10.26 -5.45 13.01
N ARG A 305 9.08 -4.88 12.72
CA ARG A 305 7.82 -5.33 13.34
C ARG A 305 7.51 -6.78 12.97
N HIS A 306 7.70 -7.14 11.70
CA HIS A 306 7.45 -8.49 11.22
C HIS A 306 8.39 -9.50 11.88
N SER A 307 9.66 -9.16 12.13
CA SER A 307 10.60 -10.02 12.86
C SER A 307 10.11 -10.30 14.28
N LYS A 308 9.61 -9.29 15.00
CA LYS A 308 9.02 -9.45 16.34
C LYS A 308 7.76 -10.32 16.34
N ILE A 309 6.92 -10.21 15.30
CA ILE A 309 5.75 -11.08 15.14
C ILE A 309 6.19 -12.54 14.94
N ILE A 310 7.23 -12.78 14.14
CA ILE A 310 7.78 -14.13 13.96
C ILE A 310 8.32 -14.70 15.28
N GLU A 311 8.97 -13.87 16.09
CA GLU A 311 9.50 -14.27 17.42
C GLU A 311 8.40 -14.64 18.42
N SER A 312 7.19 -14.11 18.27
CA SER A 312 6.04 -14.46 19.14
C SER A 312 5.58 -15.92 19.00
N ASP A 313 5.86 -16.56 17.87
CA ASP A 313 5.45 -17.92 17.51
C ASP A 313 3.93 -18.22 17.62
N GLU A 314 3.10 -17.17 17.58
CA GLU A 314 1.64 -17.33 17.66
C GLU A 314 1.03 -17.67 16.29
N ILE A 315 0.44 -18.86 16.15
CA ILE A 315 -0.15 -19.31 14.88
C ILE A 315 -1.56 -18.74 14.68
N ILE A 316 -1.85 -18.28 13.45
CA ILE A 316 -3.16 -17.74 13.09
C ILE A 316 -4.27 -18.82 13.12
N ASP A 317 -5.48 -18.44 13.51
CA ASP A 317 -6.65 -19.32 13.40
C ASP A 317 -7.05 -19.53 11.94
N LYS A 318 -7.38 -20.76 11.55
CA LYS A 318 -7.87 -21.11 10.20
C LYS A 318 -9.14 -20.35 9.81
N LYS A 319 -9.97 -19.98 10.78
CA LYS A 319 -11.20 -19.21 10.59
C LYS A 319 -10.99 -17.70 10.66
N TRP A 320 -9.76 -17.24 10.86
CA TRP A 320 -9.46 -15.83 10.93
C TRP A 320 -9.92 -15.11 9.66
N LYS A 321 -10.50 -13.93 9.87
CA LYS A 321 -10.85 -12.96 8.86
C LYS A 321 -10.41 -11.59 9.36
N PRO A 322 -9.98 -10.69 8.47
CA PRO A 322 -9.64 -9.34 8.87
C PRO A 322 -10.88 -8.66 9.48
N LYS A 323 -10.68 -7.86 10.52
CA LYS A 323 -11.73 -6.95 11.00
C LYS A 323 -11.93 -5.87 9.94
N LEU A 324 -13.12 -5.80 9.36
CA LEU A 324 -13.48 -4.80 8.36
C LEU A 324 -14.38 -3.76 9.00
N PRO A 325 -14.20 -2.46 8.70
CA PRO A 325 -15.13 -1.43 9.10
C PRO A 325 -16.46 -1.59 8.36
N ASP A 326 -17.51 -0.97 8.89
CA ASP A 326 -18.77 -0.83 8.14
C ASP A 326 -18.59 0.22 7.04
N PHE A 327 -18.48 -0.25 5.80
CA PHE A 327 -18.29 0.62 4.63
C PHE A 327 -19.53 1.45 4.26
N SER A 328 -20.70 1.09 4.80
CA SER A 328 -21.98 1.78 4.57
C SER A 328 -22.24 2.90 5.58
N ASN A 329 -21.62 2.84 6.76
CA ASN A 329 -21.81 3.84 7.80
C ASN A 329 -20.92 5.07 7.55
N THR A 330 -21.56 6.22 7.38
CA THR A 330 -20.91 7.54 7.28
C THR A 330 -21.14 8.41 8.52
N GLU A 331 -21.79 7.90 9.57
CA GLU A 331 -21.95 8.62 10.83
C GLU A 331 -20.60 8.77 11.57
N SER A 332 -20.40 9.93 12.19
CA SER A 332 -19.13 10.34 12.80
C SER A 332 -18.82 9.52 14.06
N TRP A 333 -17.69 8.82 14.05
CA TRP A 333 -17.16 8.02 15.17
C TRP A 333 -17.04 8.77 16.50
N TRP A 334 -16.87 10.10 16.48
CA TRP A 334 -16.74 10.91 17.70
C TRP A 334 -18.04 11.06 18.50
N GLY A 335 -19.19 10.69 17.93
CA GLY A 335 -20.51 10.80 18.59
C GLY A 335 -20.87 9.64 19.53
N GLU A 336 -20.27 8.47 19.37
CA GLU A 336 -20.66 7.28 20.15
C GLU A 336 -20.05 7.23 21.56
N ALA A 337 -19.04 8.04 21.85
CA ALA A 337 -18.38 8.07 23.17
C ALA A 337 -19.16 8.88 24.22
N GLU A 338 -20.08 9.77 23.82
CA GLU A 338 -20.84 10.63 24.75
C GLU A 338 -22.23 10.08 25.11
N GLU A 339 -22.76 9.06 24.43
CA GLU A 339 -24.13 8.55 24.67
C GLU A 339 -24.22 7.22 25.44
N SER A 340 -23.13 6.73 26.05
CA SER A 340 -23.15 5.49 26.86
C SER A 340 -23.02 5.69 28.37
N GLU A 341 -23.14 6.92 28.84
CA GLU A 341 -23.37 7.25 30.25
C GLU A 341 -24.58 8.17 30.38
N ASP A 342 -25.79 7.59 30.39
CA ASP A 342 -26.92 8.00 31.25
C ASP A 342 -28.10 7.01 31.18
#